data_AF-A0A7C7XE32-F1
#
_entry.id   AF-A0A7C7XE32-F1
#
_cell.length_a   1.000
_cell.length_b   1.000
_cell.length_c   1.000
_cell.angle_alpha   90.00
_cell.angle_beta   90.00
_cell.angle_gamma   90.00
#
_symmetry.space_group_name_H-M   'P 1'
#
loop_
_entity.id
_entity.type
_entity.pdbx_description
1 polymer ?
#
loop_
_entity_poly.entity_id
_entity_poly.type
_entity_poly.pdbx_seq_one_letter_code
_entity_poly.pdbx_strand_id
1 'polypeptide(L)'
;MSTNTHATRRRKALLLGWGILLVLLTAGGYLAFQGTSADALNQPPTSNQIAQGRKIYQQNCAACHGVQAGGQDHKQPKGGQADGLNLLLR
;
A
#
# COMPACT_ATOMS: atom_id res chain seq x y z
N MET A 1 -7.86 38.82 51.55
CA MET A 1 -8.45 37.64 50.84
C MET A 1 -8.33 37.84 49.32
N SER A 2 -7.13 37.76 48.70
CA SER A 2 -7.00 37.87 47.22
C SER A 2 -5.62 37.38 46.71
N THR A 3 -5.40 36.07 46.64
CA THR A 3 -4.17 35.50 46.04
C THR A 3 -4.43 34.37 45.04
N ASN A 4 -5.68 33.94 44.85
CA ASN A 4 -6.02 32.77 44.01
C ASN A 4 -6.35 33.10 42.53
N THR A 5 -6.51 34.38 42.17
CA THR A 5 -6.94 34.78 40.82
C THR A 5 -5.83 34.60 39.76
N HIS A 6 -4.56 34.81 40.13
CA HIS A 6 -3.43 34.58 39.23
C HIS A 6 -3.12 33.08 39.05
N ALA A 7 -3.21 32.30 40.14
CA ALA A 7 -3.00 30.85 40.10
C ALA A 7 -4.07 30.14 39.24
N THR A 8 -5.33 30.57 39.31
CA THR A 8 -6.43 30.02 38.50
C THR A 8 -6.34 30.41 37.03
N ARG A 9 -5.92 31.64 36.69
CA ARG A 9 -5.66 32.04 35.29
C ARG A 9 -4.52 31.27 34.65
N ARG A 10 -3.41 31.05 35.37
CA ARG A 10 -2.28 30.25 34.87
C ARG A 10 -2.68 28.79 34.63
N ARG A 11 -3.44 28.18 35.55
CA ARG A 11 -3.97 26.82 35.35
C ARG A 11 -4.92 26.74 34.15
N LYS A 12 -5.82 27.70 33.97
CA LYS A 12 -6.70 27.77 32.78
C LYS A 12 -5.90 27.93 31.48
N ALA A 13 -4.87 28.77 31.47
CA ALA A 13 -4.00 28.94 30.31
C ALA A 13 -3.23 27.65 29.96
N LEU A 14 -2.73 26.94 30.97
CA LEU A 14 -2.06 25.65 30.79
C LEU A 14 -3.02 24.56 30.29
N LEU A 15 -4.25 24.50 30.82
CA LEU A 15 -5.28 23.56 30.37
C LEU A 15 -5.72 23.84 28.93
N LEU A 16 -5.91 25.10 28.56
CA LEU A 16 -6.23 25.49 27.19
C LEU A 16 -5.07 25.18 26.23
N GLY A 17 -3.83 25.48 26.62
CA GLY A 17 -2.64 25.17 25.83
C GLY A 17 -2.49 23.66 25.60
N TRP A 18 -2.70 22.85 26.65
CA TRP A 18 -2.62 21.40 26.53
C TRP A 18 -3.78 20.82 25.73
N GLY A 19 -5.00 21.36 25.88
CA GLY A 19 -6.15 21.00 25.06
C GLY A 19 -5.91 21.26 23.57
N ILE A 20 -5.37 22.43 23.22
CA ILE A 20 -5.00 22.77 21.84
C ILE A 20 -3.92 21.82 21.33
N LEU A 21 -2.88 21.55 22.12
CA LEU A 21 -1.81 20.62 21.74
C LEU A 21 -2.34 19.21 21.48
N LEU A 22 -3.24 18.70 22.34
CA LEU A 22 -3.86 17.39 22.16
C LEU A 22 -4.69 17.33 20.87
N VAL A 23 -5.48 18.37 20.59
CA VAL A 23 -6.26 18.47 19.34
C VAL A 23 -5.35 18.51 18.12
N LEU A 24 -4.24 19.25 18.16
CA LEU A 24 -3.29 19.31 17.05
C LEU A 24 -2.58 17.97 16.83
N LEU A 25 -2.20 17.27 17.91
CA LEU A 25 -1.57 15.96 17.81
C LEU A 25 -2.54 14.91 17.27
N THR A 26 -3.79 14.89 17.73
CA THR A 26 -4.79 13.94 17.23
C THR A 26 -5.20 14.24 15.80
N ALA A 27 -5.44 15.51 15.44
CA ALA A 27 -5.77 15.89 14.07
C ALA A 27 -4.60 15.65 13.12
N GLY A 28 -3.38 16.03 13.50
CA GLY A 28 -2.17 15.81 12.71
C GLY A 28 -1.88 14.31 12.53
N GLY A 29 -2.01 13.52 13.60
CA GLY A 29 -1.92 12.06 13.53
C GLY A 29 -2.98 11.47 12.60
N TYR A 30 -4.25 11.83 12.77
CA TYR A 30 -5.33 11.36 11.91
C TYR A 30 -5.06 11.64 10.42
N LEU A 31 -4.65 12.86 10.07
CA LEU A 31 -4.31 13.24 8.70
C LEU A 31 -3.09 12.47 8.16
N ALA A 32 -2.09 12.19 9.00
CA ALA A 32 -0.92 11.40 8.60
C ALA A 32 -1.25 9.92 8.34
N PHE A 33 -2.22 9.35 9.06
CA PHE A 33 -2.65 7.96 8.89
C PHE A 33 -3.66 7.76 7.75
N GLN A 34 -4.20 8.82 7.15
CA GLN A 34 -5.07 8.73 5.96
C GLN A 34 -4.31 8.37 4.66
N GLY A 35 -3.00 8.11 4.73
CA GLY A 35 -2.05 8.00 3.61
C GLY A 35 -2.18 6.80 2.64
N THR A 36 -3.26 6.04 2.68
CA THR A 36 -3.61 5.09 1.61
C THR A 36 -5.10 5.19 1.34
N SER A 37 -5.50 6.30 0.70
CA SER A 37 -6.83 6.40 0.11
C SER A 37 -7.01 5.24 -0.86
N ALA A 38 -8.15 4.56 -0.82
CA ALA A 38 -8.52 3.50 -1.75
C ALA A 38 -8.29 3.88 -3.23
N ASP A 39 -8.25 5.18 -3.55
CA ASP A 39 -7.85 5.71 -4.85
C ASP A 39 -6.46 5.28 -5.34
N ALA A 40 -5.51 5.00 -4.44
CA ALA A 40 -4.22 4.43 -4.83
C ALA A 40 -4.36 3.03 -5.47
N LEU A 41 -5.41 2.28 -5.11
CA LEU A 41 -5.77 1.01 -5.74
C LEU A 41 -6.57 1.20 -7.04
N ASN A 42 -7.20 2.36 -7.23
CA ASN A 42 -7.95 2.71 -8.43
C ASN A 42 -7.06 3.29 -9.55
N GLN A 43 -5.80 3.63 -9.25
CA GLN A 43 -4.86 4.07 -10.28
C GLN A 43 -4.25 2.89 -11.03
N PRO A 44 -4.11 3.00 -12.36
CA PRO A 44 -3.36 2.00 -13.13
C PRO A 44 -1.91 1.93 -12.62
N PRO A 45 -1.33 0.74 -12.54
CA PRO A 45 0.03 0.57 -12.06
C PRO A 45 1.03 1.24 -13.01
N THR A 46 2.03 1.89 -12.43
CA THR A 46 3.16 2.46 -13.16
C THR A 46 4.02 1.37 -13.81
N SER A 47 4.81 1.74 -14.82
CA SER A 47 5.75 0.82 -15.48
C SER A 47 6.73 0.17 -14.50
N ASN A 48 7.19 0.90 -13.48
CA ASN A 48 8.07 0.38 -12.44
C ASN A 48 7.36 -0.68 -11.58
N GLN A 49 6.14 -0.41 -11.13
CA GLN A 49 5.33 -1.39 -10.40
C GLN A 49 5.08 -2.65 -11.22
N ILE A 50 4.81 -2.53 -12.53
CA ILE A 50 4.67 -3.67 -13.44
C ILE A 50 5.98 -4.47 -13.54
N ALA A 51 7.12 -3.80 -13.68
CA ALA A 51 8.43 -4.46 -13.77
C ALA A 51 8.78 -5.19 -12.46
N GLN A 52 8.51 -4.57 -11.31
CA GLN A 52 8.71 -5.18 -10.00
C GLN A 52 7.78 -6.39 -9.79
N GLY A 53 6.49 -6.24 -10.11
CA GLY A 53 5.52 -7.33 -10.04
C GLY A 53 5.92 -8.53 -10.91
N ARG A 54 6.46 -8.27 -12.11
CA ARG A 54 6.97 -9.34 -12.99
C ARG A 54 8.11 -10.13 -12.35
N LYS A 55 9.07 -9.47 -11.68
CA LYS A 55 10.17 -10.14 -10.97
C LYS A 55 9.64 -11.05 -9.85
N ILE A 56 8.72 -10.52 -9.04
CA ILE A 56 8.09 -11.27 -7.95
C ILE A 56 7.34 -12.49 -8.49
N TYR A 57 6.57 -12.30 -9.57
CA TYR A 57 5.83 -13.39 -10.22
C TYR A 57 6.76 -14.50 -10.74
N GLN A 58 7.85 -14.13 -11.41
CA GLN A 58 8.83 -15.10 -11.93
C GLN A 58 9.49 -15.92 -10.83
N GLN A 59 9.74 -15.33 -9.67
CA GLN A 59 10.39 -15.99 -8.54
C GLN A 59 9.45 -16.93 -7.76
N ASN A 60 8.17 -16.60 -7.67
CA ASN A 60 7.27 -17.24 -6.71
C ASN A 60 6.08 -17.99 -7.35
N CYS A 61 5.67 -17.61 -8.56
CA CYS A 61 4.40 -18.06 -9.14
C CYS A 61 4.59 -18.80 -10.46
N ALA A 62 5.60 -18.45 -11.24
CA ALA A 62 5.82 -18.98 -12.58
C ALA A 62 6.03 -20.51 -12.62
N ALA A 63 6.52 -21.12 -11.52
CA ALA A 63 6.65 -22.57 -11.40
C ALA A 63 5.29 -23.30 -11.55
N CYS A 64 4.19 -22.69 -11.08
CA CYS A 64 2.85 -23.27 -11.09
C CYS A 64 1.88 -22.58 -12.06
N HIS A 65 2.20 -21.39 -12.56
CA HIS A 65 1.31 -20.64 -13.48
C HIS A 65 1.95 -20.31 -14.84
N GLY A 66 3.17 -20.78 -15.08
CA GLY A 66 3.94 -20.57 -16.30
C GLY A 66 4.58 -19.18 -16.38
N VAL A 67 5.67 -19.04 -17.15
CA VAL A 67 6.44 -17.77 -17.25
C VAL A 67 5.68 -16.61 -17.90
N GLN A 68 4.60 -16.91 -18.63
CA GLN A 68 3.75 -15.92 -19.31
C GLN A 68 2.45 -15.60 -18.56
N ALA A 69 2.24 -16.14 -17.36
CA ALA A 69 1.02 -15.96 -16.58
C ALA A 69 -0.29 -16.38 -17.28
N GLY A 70 -0.20 -17.34 -18.20
CA GLY A 70 -1.36 -17.90 -18.91
C GLY A 70 -2.25 -18.81 -18.04
N GLY A 71 -1.78 -19.20 -16.85
CA GLY A 71 -2.45 -20.18 -16.01
C GLY A 71 -2.19 -21.61 -16.49
N GLN A 72 -2.22 -22.56 -15.56
CA GLN A 72 -2.20 -23.99 -15.87
C GLN A 72 -3.54 -24.54 -15.41
N ASP A 73 -4.52 -24.63 -16.29
CA ASP A 73 -5.60 -25.57 -16.04
C ASP A 73 -5.02 -26.98 -16.25
N HIS A 74 -5.32 -27.87 -15.32
CA HIS A 74 -4.93 -29.28 -15.38
C HIS A 74 -5.59 -30.02 -16.57
N LYS A 75 -6.47 -29.34 -17.32
CA LYS A 75 -7.11 -29.84 -18.55
C LYS A 75 -6.50 -29.29 -19.85
N GLN A 76 -5.78 -28.17 -19.83
CA GLN A 76 -5.13 -27.57 -21.00
C GLN A 76 -3.84 -26.82 -20.62
N PRO A 77 -2.74 -27.52 -20.29
CA PRO A 77 -1.48 -26.87 -19.90
C PRO A 77 -0.95 -25.98 -21.03
N LYS A 78 -1.28 -24.68 -21.02
CA LYS A 78 -0.69 -23.68 -21.93
C LYS A 78 0.64 -23.16 -21.40
N GLY A 79 1.40 -24.06 -20.77
CA GLY A 79 2.78 -23.89 -20.33
C GLY A 79 3.82 -24.27 -21.41
N GLY A 80 3.41 -24.40 -22.67
CA GLY A 80 4.28 -24.79 -23.78
C GLY A 80 3.76 -24.27 -25.12
N GLN A 81 3.84 -22.97 -25.36
CA GLN A 81 3.96 -22.48 -26.75
C GLN A 81 5.44 -22.39 -27.04
N ALA A 82 6.04 -23.54 -27.32
CA ALA A 82 7.44 -23.68 -27.71
C ALA A 82 7.56 -24.76 -28.78
N ASP A 83 6.83 -24.60 -29.87
CA ASP A 83 6.85 -25.53 -31.00
C ASP A 83 6.50 -24.83 -32.32
N GLY A 84 7.02 -23.62 -32.48
CA GLY A 84 7.45 -23.13 -33.81
C GLY A 84 8.75 -23.78 -34.29
N LEU A 85 9.40 -24.62 -33.46
CA LEU A 85 10.70 -25.25 -33.76
C LEU A 85 10.60 -26.74 -34.14
N ASN A 86 9.39 -27.32 -34.18
CA ASN A 86 9.18 -28.76 -34.47
C ASN A 86 8.23 -29.05 -35.65
N LEU A 87 7.94 -28.07 -36.50
CA LEU A 87 7.19 -28.27 -37.75
C LEU A 87 8.09 -28.50 -38.99
N LEU A 88 9.42 -28.49 -38.84
CA LEU A 88 10.39 -28.60 -39.95
C LEU A 88 11.17 -29.93 -39.97
N LEU A 89 10.84 -30.89 -39.10
CA LEU A 89 11.54 -32.19 -39.02
C LEU A 89 10.59 -33.40 -38.95
N ARG A 90 9.40 -33.31 -39.56
CA ARG A 90 8.56 -34.48 -39.87
C ARG A 90 8.02 -34.40 -41.28
#